data_AF-A0A925G8V0-F1
#
_entry.id   AF-A0A925G8V0-F1
#
_cell.length_a   1.000
_cell.length_b   1.000
_cell.length_c   1.000
_cell.angle_alpha   90.00
_cell.angle_beta   90.00
_cell.angle_gamma   90.00
#
_symmetry.space_group_name_H-M   'P 1'
#
loop_
_entity.id
_entity.type
_entity.pdbx_description
1 polymer ?
#
loop_
_entity_poly.entity_id
_entity_poly.type
_entity_poly.pdbx_seq_one_letter_code
_entity_poly.pdbx_strand_id
1 'polypeptide(L)'
;KAGLMEIGNAFIINKADREGSEQFANSLRLLAQERNIPLFKTSANKSEGIADVIAFIKNYSFKNEERRIMLAQKAYKLIEKKRMADIDIKTLQLEIDEASNTPEFNLYRFVETKITNS
;
A
#
# COMPACT_ATOMS: atom_id res chain seq x y z
N LYS A 1 16.46 6.23 -1.61
CA LYS A 1 15.81 4.91 -1.43
C LYS A 1 15.36 4.81 0.03
N ALA A 2 14.25 5.47 0.38
CA ALA A 2 13.77 5.65 1.77
C ALA A 2 12.46 4.87 2.08
N GLY A 3 11.74 4.39 1.07
CA GLY A 3 10.39 3.82 1.25
C GLY A 3 10.30 2.43 1.88
N LEU A 4 11.41 1.73 2.16
CA LEU A 4 11.37 0.41 2.81
C LEU A 4 11.28 0.50 4.34
N MET A 5 11.87 1.55 4.92
CA MET A 5 11.90 1.75 6.38
C MET A 5 10.59 2.34 6.92
N GLU A 6 9.80 2.99 6.06
CA GLU A 6 8.54 3.65 6.42
C GLU A 6 7.33 2.70 6.48
N ILE A 7 7.43 1.50 5.90
CA ILE A 7 6.29 0.57 5.79
C ILE A 7 6.44 -0.70 6.63
N GLY A 8 7.59 -0.92 7.25
CA GLY A 8 7.85 -2.15 8.02
C GLY A 8 7.09 -2.19 9.34
N ASN A 9 6.53 -3.36 9.68
CA ASN A 9 5.93 -3.63 11.00
C ASN A 9 6.91 -4.21 12.02
N ALA A 10 8.11 -4.59 11.56
CA ALA A 10 9.25 -5.02 12.37
C ALA A 10 10.53 -4.79 11.57
N PHE A 11 11.64 -4.54 12.27
CA PHE A 11 12.96 -4.48 11.68
C PHE A 11 13.75 -5.72 12.06
N ILE A 12 14.33 -6.42 11.08
CA ILE A 12 15.15 -7.62 11.31
C ILE A 12 16.54 -7.35 10.75
N ILE A 13 17.52 -7.27 11.65
CA ILE A 13 18.94 -7.15 11.29
C ILE A 13 19.51 -8.56 11.22
N ASN A 14 19.90 -8.98 10.03
CA ASN A 14 20.60 -10.25 9.83
C ASN A 14 22.12 -10.04 9.87
N LYS A 15 22.87 -11.09 10.24
CA LYS A 15 24.33 -11.08 10.43
C LYS A 15 24.78 -10.14 11.54
N ALA A 16 24.02 -10.09 12.64
CA ALA A 16 24.34 -9.29 13.81
C ALA A 16 25.64 -9.70 14.53
N ASP A 17 26.27 -10.80 14.10
CA ASP A 17 27.57 -11.28 14.58
C ASP A 17 28.78 -10.59 13.91
N ARG A 18 28.58 -9.76 12.89
CA ARG A 18 29.66 -9.06 12.18
C ARG A 18 30.04 -7.74 12.84
N GLU A 19 31.30 -7.35 12.71
CA GLU A 19 31.76 -6.01 13.07
C GLU A 19 30.96 -4.93 12.30
N GLY A 20 30.61 -3.84 12.98
CA GLY A 20 29.77 -2.77 12.43
C GLY A 20 28.25 -3.02 12.52
N SER A 21 27.81 -4.23 12.88
CA SER A 21 26.38 -4.52 13.08
C SER A 21 25.76 -3.73 14.23
N GLU A 22 26.51 -3.46 15.30
CA GLU A 22 26.07 -2.63 16.43
C GLU A 22 25.79 -1.19 16.01
N GLN A 23 26.62 -0.61 15.13
CA GLN A 23 26.41 0.75 14.62
C GLN A 23 25.11 0.83 13.82
N PHE A 24 24.88 -0.13 12.93
CA PHE A 24 23.65 -0.22 12.14
C PHE A 24 22.42 -0.46 13.02
N ALA A 25 22.55 -1.28 14.05
CA ALA A 25 21.49 -1.52 15.02
C ALA A 25 21.12 -0.25 15.81
N ASN A 26 22.11 0.54 16.19
CA ASN A 26 21.85 1.80 16.90
C ASN A 26 21.13 2.83 16.01
N SER A 27 21.49 2.93 14.73
CA SER A 27 20.77 3.80 13.79
C SER A 27 19.31 3.37 13.60
N LEU A 28 19.06 2.06 13.48
CA LEU A 28 17.69 1.53 13.36
C LEU A 28 16.91 1.60 14.67
N ARG A 29 17.58 1.53 15.82
CA ARG A 29 16.93 1.61 17.15
C ARG A 29 16.22 2.94 17.35
N LEU A 30 16.83 4.03 16.92
CA LEU A 30 16.21 5.36 17.01
C LEU A 30 14.89 5.40 16.21
N LEU A 31 14.93 4.96 14.96
CA LEU A 31 13.75 4.90 14.08
C LEU A 31 12.69 3.92 14.59
N ALA A 32 13.12 2.78 15.14
CA ALA A 32 12.25 1.77 15.72
C ALA A 32 11.52 2.30 16.96
N GLN A 33 12.20 3.08 17.81
CA GLN A 33 11.62 3.70 19.00
C GLN A 33 10.59 4.77 18.64
N GLU A 34 10.91 5.66 17.70
CA GLU A 34 9.98 6.71 17.24
C GLU A 34 8.66 6.15 16.72
N ARG A 35 8.72 4.97 16.08
CA ARG A 35 7.55 4.32 15.47
C ARG A 35 6.97 3.18 16.30
N ASN A 36 7.55 2.91 17.48
CA ASN A 36 7.21 1.78 18.34
C ASN A 36 7.18 0.43 17.59
N ILE A 37 8.15 0.24 16.70
CA ILE A 37 8.32 -0.98 15.88
C ILE A 37 9.37 -1.87 16.55
N PRO A 38 9.16 -3.19 16.69
CA PRO A 38 10.15 -4.08 17.27
C PRO A 38 11.37 -4.26 16.35
N LEU A 39 12.55 -4.30 16.97
CA LEU A 39 13.84 -4.52 16.32
C LEU A 39 14.43 -5.86 16.78
N PHE A 40 14.69 -6.75 15.83
CA PHE A 40 15.29 -8.06 16.07
C PHE A 40 16.70 -8.11 15.50
N LYS A 41 17.65 -8.60 16.30
CA LYS A 41 19.01 -8.96 15.85
C LYS A 41 19.05 -10.47 15.63
N THR A 42 19.53 -10.89 14.46
CA THR A 42 19.57 -12.29 14.08
C THR A 42 20.92 -12.64 13.46
N SER A 43 21.37 -13.88 13.70
CA SER A 43 22.49 -14.47 12.97
C SER A 43 22.04 -15.80 12.39
N ALA A 44 21.79 -15.80 11.07
CA ALA A 44 21.32 -16.99 10.36
C ALA A 44 22.29 -18.19 10.52
N ASN A 45 23.59 -17.93 10.51
CA ASN A 45 24.62 -18.98 10.61
C ASN A 45 24.69 -19.62 12.01
N LYS A 46 24.33 -18.87 13.05
CA LYS A 46 24.31 -19.36 14.43
C LYS A 46 22.90 -19.77 14.89
N SER A 47 21.90 -19.61 14.02
CA SER A 47 20.47 -19.76 14.35
C SER A 47 20.00 -18.91 15.54
N GLU A 48 20.67 -17.78 15.79
CA GLU A 48 20.39 -16.87 16.91
C GLU A 48 19.32 -15.84 16.52
N GLY A 49 18.38 -15.57 17.43
CA GLY A 49 17.29 -14.58 17.25
C GLY A 49 16.19 -14.98 16.27
N ILE A 50 16.34 -16.10 15.55
CA ILE A 50 15.33 -16.61 14.59
C ILE A 50 14.06 -17.04 15.33
N ALA A 51 14.20 -17.69 16.49
CA ALA A 51 13.06 -18.13 17.30
C ALA A 51 12.16 -16.95 17.73
N ASP A 52 12.77 -15.83 18.13
CA ASP A 52 12.05 -14.61 18.54
C ASP A 52 11.32 -13.97 17.37
N VAL A 53 11.95 -13.94 16.19
CA VAL A 53 11.31 -13.47 14.95
C VAL A 53 10.11 -14.36 14.59
N ILE A 54 10.25 -15.68 14.67
CA ILE A 54 9.16 -16.61 14.37
C ILE A 54 8.01 -16.42 15.38
N ALA A 55 8.33 -16.30 16.67
CA ALA A 55 7.34 -16.05 17.71
C ALA A 55 6.61 -14.72 17.48
N PHE A 56 7.35 -13.67 17.10
CA PHE A 56 6.77 -12.39 16.73
C PHE A 56 5.80 -12.53 15.55
N ILE A 57 6.23 -13.14 14.45
CA ILE A 57 5.37 -13.33 13.26
C ILE A 57 4.12 -14.13 13.60
N LYS A 58 4.23 -15.18 14.42
CA LYS A 58 3.08 -16.00 14.84
C LYS A 58 2.07 -15.22 15.70
N ASN A 59 2.57 -14.37 16.60
CA ASN A 59 1.74 -13.54 17.48
C ASN A 59 1.30 -12.22 16.81
N TYR A 60 1.87 -11.88 15.66
CA TYR A 60 1.53 -10.69 14.92
C TYR A 60 0.15 -10.86 14.25
N SER A 61 -0.90 -10.45 14.96
CA SER A 61 -2.18 -10.22 14.32
C SER A 61 -2.05 -8.96 13.46
N PHE A 62 -2.13 -9.11 12.14
CA PHE A 62 -2.48 -7.98 11.28
C PHE A 62 -3.68 -7.29 11.91
N LYS A 63 -3.55 -6.00 12.22
CA LYS A 63 -4.68 -5.25 12.74
C LYS A 63 -5.79 -5.39 11.70
N ASN A 64 -6.91 -6.00 12.09
CA ASN A 64 -8.03 -6.31 11.19
C ASN A 64 -8.53 -5.07 10.43
N GLU A 65 -8.24 -3.87 10.94
CA GLU A 65 -8.54 -2.59 10.33
C GLU A 65 -7.82 -2.36 8.99
N GLU A 66 -6.50 -2.58 8.90
CA GLU A 66 -5.76 -2.44 7.64
C GLU A 66 -6.27 -3.42 6.59
N ARG A 67 -6.57 -4.65 7.01
CA ARG A 67 -7.18 -5.67 6.14
C ARG A 67 -8.56 -5.24 5.65
N ARG A 68 -9.41 -4.66 6.51
CA ARG A 68 -10.74 -4.16 6.11
C ARG A 68 -10.64 -3.00 5.12
N ILE A 69 -9.72 -2.07 5.33
CA ILE A 69 -9.47 -0.96 4.40
C ILE A 69 -9.02 -1.49 3.03
N MET A 70 -8.08 -2.44 3.00
CA MET A 70 -7.64 -3.07 1.74
C MET A 70 -8.77 -3.80 1.04
N LEU A 71 -9.62 -4.52 1.78
CA LEU A 71 -10.80 -5.19 1.23
C LEU A 71 -11.81 -4.19 0.66
N ALA A 72 -12.05 -3.07 1.35
CA ALA A 72 -12.92 -2.00 0.87
C ALA A 72 -12.39 -1.37 -0.42
N GLN A 73 -11.09 -1.05 -0.48
CA GLN A 73 -10.45 -0.54 -1.71
C GLN A 73 -10.54 -1.54 -2.87
N LYS A 74 -10.33 -2.83 -2.58
CA LYS A 74 -10.47 -3.89 -3.59
C LYS A 74 -11.92 -3.99 -4.09
N ALA A 75 -12.90 -3.94 -3.17
CA ALA A 75 -14.31 -3.95 -3.52
C ALA A 75 -14.68 -2.74 -4.39
N TYR A 76 -14.21 -1.54 -4.02
CA TYR A 76 -14.42 -0.31 -4.80
C TYR A 76 -13.90 -0.45 -6.24
N LYS A 77 -12.64 -0.90 -6.42
CA LYS A 77 -12.06 -1.12 -7.76
C LYS A 77 -12.82 -2.16 -8.59
N LEU A 78 -13.34 -3.20 -7.94
CA LEU A 78 -14.15 -4.22 -8.62
C LEU A 78 -15.51 -3.65 -9.06
N ILE A 79 -16.14 -2.83 -8.23
CA ILE A 79 -17.39 -2.14 -8.56
C ILE A 79 -17.16 -1.15 -9.70
N GLU A 80 -16.12 -0.33 -9.61
CA GLU A 80 -15.69 0.61 -10.66
C GLU A 80 -15.50 -0.12 -11.99
N LYS A 81 -14.70 -1.20 -12.00
CA LYS A 81 -14.46 -1.98 -13.22
C LYS A 81 -15.74 -2.54 -13.82
N LYS A 82 -16.69 -3.01 -12.99
CA LYS A 82 -17.98 -3.52 -13.48
C LYS A 82 -18.86 -2.41 -14.04
N ARG A 83 -18.93 -1.26 -13.35
CA ARG A 83 -19.73 -0.11 -13.81
C ARG A 83 -19.17 0.53 -15.08
N MET A 84 -17.85 0.48 -15.26
CA MET A 84 -17.15 1.01 -16.43
C MET A 84 -16.99 -0.03 -17.56
N ALA A 85 -17.54 -1.23 -17.41
CA ALA A 85 -17.41 -2.28 -18.43
C ALA A 85 -18.04 -1.88 -19.77
N ASP A 86 -19.11 -1.08 -19.71
CA ASP A 86 -19.86 -0.64 -20.89
C ASP A 86 -19.37 0.73 -21.43
N ILE A 87 -18.35 1.32 -20.80
CA ILE A 87 -17.78 2.62 -21.22
C ILE A 87 -16.46 2.38 -21.95
N ASP A 88 -16.46 2.60 -23.25
CA ASP A 88 -15.25 2.68 -24.04
C ASP A 88 -14.67 4.10 -24.01
N ILE A 89 -13.43 4.22 -23.53
CA ILE A 89 -12.74 5.50 -23.39
C ILE A 89 -12.54 6.21 -24.73
N LYS A 90 -12.38 5.47 -25.83
CA LYS A 90 -12.20 6.08 -27.16
C LYS A 90 -13.48 6.70 -27.65
N THR A 91 -14.60 5.99 -27.46
CA THR A 91 -15.94 6.51 -27.75
C THR A 91 -16.23 7.75 -26.91
N LEU A 92 -15.91 7.72 -25.61
CA LEU A 92 -16.11 8.87 -24.73
C LEU A 92 -15.28 10.09 -25.16
N GLN A 93 -14.05 9.89 -25.63
CA GLN A 93 -13.21 10.97 -26.15
C GLN A 93 -13.82 11.64 -27.38
N LEU A 94 -14.28 10.86 -28.36
CA LEU A 94 -14.92 11.39 -29.56
C LEU A 94 -16.16 12.22 -29.22
N GLU A 95 -17.01 11.71 -28.32
CA GLU A 95 -18.22 12.41 -27.89
C GLU A 95 -17.91 13.72 -27.14
N ILE A 96 -16.85 13.75 -26.34
CA ILE A 96 -16.39 14.96 -25.64
C ILE A 96 -15.81 15.96 -26.65
N ASP A 97 -15.00 15.52 -27.60
CA ASP A 97 -14.42 16.38 -28.63
C ASP A 97 -15.53 17.08 -29.43
N GLU A 98 -16.57 16.34 -29.83
CA GLU A 98 -17.74 16.88 -30.50
C GLU A 98 -18.52 17.86 -29.61
N ALA A 99 -18.82 17.46 -28.37
CA ALA A 99 -19.62 18.27 -27.45
C ALA A 99 -18.90 19.55 -27.00
N SER A 100 -17.57 19.52 -26.86
CA SER A 100 -16.74 20.65 -26.42
C SER A 100 -16.65 21.79 -27.44
N ASN A 101 -17.04 21.55 -28.69
CA ASN A 101 -17.12 22.60 -29.71
C ASN A 101 -18.31 23.55 -29.50
N THR A 102 -19.23 23.20 -28.59
CA THR A 102 -20.34 24.08 -28.22
C THR A 102 -19.92 25.05 -27.10
N PRO A 103 -20.21 26.36 -27.22
CA PRO A 103 -19.87 27.35 -26.19
C PRO A 103 -20.49 27.04 -24.81
N GLU A 104 -21.61 26.32 -24.78
CA GLU A 104 -22.36 25.93 -23.58
C GLU A 104 -21.94 24.58 -22.99
N PHE A 105 -20.85 23.97 -23.47
CA PHE A 105 -20.42 22.66 -23.00
C PHE A 105 -20.11 22.66 -21.48
N ASN A 106 -20.69 21.70 -20.78
CA ASN A 106 -20.44 21.46 -19.37
C ASN A 106 -20.18 19.98 -19.12
N LEU A 107 -18.98 19.66 -18.64
CA LEU A 107 -18.53 18.29 -18.39
C LEU A 107 -19.43 17.54 -17.40
N TYR A 108 -19.89 18.18 -16.33
CA TYR A 108 -20.74 17.52 -15.33
C TYR A 108 -22.10 17.15 -15.92
N ARG A 109 -22.68 18.03 -16.72
CA ARG A 109 -23.94 17.77 -17.43
C ARG A 109 -23.76 16.65 -18.46
N PHE A 110 -22.65 16.63 -19.18
CA PHE A 110 -22.32 15.55 -20.12
C PHE A 110 -22.14 14.21 -19.43
N VAL A 111 -21.46 14.15 -18.28
CA VAL A 111 -21.31 12.90 -17.52
C VAL A 111 -22.64 12.43 -16.94
N GLU A 112 -23.52 13.33 -16.50
CA GLU A 112 -24.85 13.01 -15.99
C GLU A 112 -25.74 12.34 -17.06
N THR A 113 -25.66 12.77 -18.32
CA THR A 113 -26.40 12.10 -19.41
C THR A 113 -25.89 10.69 -19.70
N LYS A 114 -24.64 10.36 -19.36
CA LYS A 114 -24.07 9.01 -19.51
C LYS A 114 -24.42 8.09 -18.34
N ILE A 115 -24.51 8.63 -17.12
CA ILE A 115 -24.86 7.85 -15.93
C ILE A 115 -26.37 7.55 -15.85
N THR A 116 -27.23 8.48 -16.28
CA THR A 116 -28.70 8.34 -16.14
C THR A 116 -29.32 7.41 -17.20
N ASN A 117 -28.62 7.18 -18.32
CA ASN A 117 -29.08 6.33 -19.42
C ASN A 117 -28.50 4.90 -19.40
N SER A 118 -27.79 4.53 -18.32
CA SER A 118 -27.22 3.18 -18.11
C SER A 118 -28.03 2.36 -17.10
#